data_AF-A0A2N1YKC1-F1
#
_entry.id   AF-A0A2N1YKC1-F1
#
_cell.length_a   1.000
_cell.length_b   1.000
_cell.length_c   1.000
_cell.angle_alpha   90.00
_cell.angle_beta   90.00
_cell.angle_gamma   90.00
#
_symmetry.space_group_name_H-M   'P 1'
#
loop_
_entity.id
_entity.type
_entity.pdbx_description
1 polymer ?
#
loop_
_entity_poly.entity_id
_entity_poly.type
_entity_poly.pdbx_seq_one_letter_code
_entity_poly.pdbx_strand_id
1 'polypeptide(L)'
;MRFNEAWLREWVNPDISTEQLSHQLTMAGLEVDAVEPAAPFFSGVVIAEVMTTRPHPEADKLTLCEVNAGDAVYPVVCGAANVRAGLRVPFAKIGAELPGDLKIKKAKLRGEESQGMLCGGSELGLDDVVDGLLELPADAPVGEDFRRWLALDDHCIEIGLTPNRADCLSIRGIAREVSVLTGAAFCQPEITPLAATSAKTMVVNVSAPAACPRYLGRVIEGVNSKAESPLWLREKLRRAGLRSIDALVDVTNYVLLELGQPLHAFDLAKLNGPIDVRPAKSGESLLLLDGQDLKLKEGDLLIADQSGPLALAGVMGGEASAVSDETADIFLECAFFAPLALAGKARAHGLHTDSSHRFERGVDPQLQEQALERATQLIIEIAGGQAGAVICVENKAHLPLRHEVPLRADRLASLLGMSMSAEQIEDILTRLGIELAVHDAGNQWTALAPSWRFDIEREEDLIEELARIYGYSRLPSHLPGVAADPQVTETMLPLRRL
;
A
#
# COMPACT_ATOMS: atom_id res chain seq x y z
N MET A 1 3.23 1.77 8.81
CA MET A 1 2.50 1.72 7.51
C MET A 1 1.89 3.07 7.29
N ARG A 2 2.21 3.74 6.18
CA ARG A 2 1.70 5.08 5.87
C ARG A 2 0.68 5.00 4.75
N PHE A 3 -0.43 5.71 4.89
CA PHE A 3 -1.50 5.78 3.89
C PHE A 3 -2.18 7.15 3.95
N ASN A 4 -3.03 7.45 2.97
CA ASN A 4 -3.82 8.68 2.97
C ASN A 4 -5.30 8.41 3.25
N GLU A 5 -5.91 9.31 4.01
CA GLU A 5 -7.28 9.17 4.49
C GLU A 5 -8.29 9.21 3.34
N ALA A 6 -8.10 10.06 2.32
CA ALA A 6 -8.95 10.09 1.14
C ALA A 6 -9.04 8.71 0.46
N TRP A 7 -7.92 8.02 0.26
CA TRP A 7 -7.90 6.69 -0.32
C TRP A 7 -8.56 5.64 0.58
N LEU A 8 -8.36 5.72 1.91
CA LEU A 8 -9.09 4.87 2.85
C LEU A 8 -10.61 5.10 2.74
N ARG A 9 -11.05 6.36 2.57
CA ARG A 9 -12.46 6.74 2.44
C ARG A 9 -13.10 6.30 1.13
N GLU A 10 -12.33 6.01 0.09
CA GLU A 10 -12.85 5.33 -1.11
C GLU A 10 -13.36 3.91 -0.77
N TRP A 11 -12.74 3.26 0.22
CA TRP A 11 -13.08 1.89 0.64
C TRP A 11 -14.08 1.87 1.79
N VAL A 12 -14.00 2.80 2.72
CA VAL A 12 -14.89 2.88 3.88
C VAL A 12 -14.96 4.32 4.37
N ASN A 13 -16.14 4.93 4.30
CA ASN A 13 -16.32 6.35 4.59
C ASN A 13 -17.24 6.58 5.80
N PRO A 14 -16.75 6.40 7.03
CA PRO A 14 -17.51 6.69 8.23
C PRO A 14 -17.67 8.20 8.43
N ASP A 15 -18.83 8.63 8.95
CA ASP A 15 -19.13 10.03 9.28
C ASP A 15 -18.45 10.44 10.61
N ILE A 16 -17.12 10.42 10.61
CA ILE A 16 -16.25 10.78 11.74
C ILE A 16 -15.08 11.63 11.24
N SER A 17 -14.53 12.47 12.13
CA SER A 17 -13.35 13.28 11.82
C SER A 17 -12.06 12.45 11.76
N THR A 18 -10.99 13.02 11.20
CA THR A 18 -9.65 12.43 11.18
C THR A 18 -9.16 12.10 12.60
N GLU A 19 -9.41 12.96 13.58
CA GLU A 19 -9.03 12.72 14.98
C GLU A 19 -9.81 11.55 15.59
N GLN A 20 -11.10 11.45 15.30
CA GLN A 20 -11.94 10.35 15.78
C GLN A 20 -11.52 9.02 15.15
N LEU A 21 -11.24 9.01 13.84
CA LEU A 21 -10.71 7.84 13.13
C LEU A 21 -9.38 7.39 13.75
N SER A 22 -8.46 8.32 13.95
CA SER A 22 -7.13 8.04 14.52
C SER A 22 -7.22 7.49 15.94
N HIS A 23 -8.11 8.06 16.76
CA HIS A 23 -8.36 7.59 18.10
C HIS A 23 -8.96 6.17 18.11
N GLN A 24 -9.95 5.89 17.26
CA GLN A 24 -10.57 4.57 17.18
C GLN A 24 -9.58 3.50 16.72
N LEU A 25 -8.77 3.77 15.70
CA LEU A 25 -7.70 2.86 15.24
C LEU A 25 -6.74 2.52 16.38
N THR A 26 -6.26 3.54 17.10
CA THR A 26 -5.34 3.36 18.23
C THR A 26 -5.96 2.51 19.33
N MET A 27 -7.20 2.80 19.73
CA MET A 27 -7.91 2.05 20.76
C MET A 27 -8.22 0.61 20.33
N ALA A 28 -8.26 0.34 19.02
CA ALA A 28 -8.45 -0.97 18.44
C ALA A 28 -7.15 -1.71 18.13
N GLY A 29 -6.00 -1.25 18.66
CA GLY A 29 -4.70 -1.92 18.51
C GLY A 29 -3.92 -1.56 17.24
N LEU A 30 -4.38 -0.57 16.46
CA LEU A 30 -3.68 0.00 15.31
C LEU A 30 -3.18 1.40 15.69
N GLU A 31 -2.08 1.45 16.47
CA GLU A 31 -1.54 2.70 17.02
C GLU A 31 -1.19 3.68 15.91
N VAL A 32 -1.73 4.90 16.00
CA VAL A 32 -1.43 5.99 15.07
C VAL A 32 -0.22 6.77 15.58
N ASP A 33 0.89 6.66 14.87
CA ASP A 33 2.16 7.31 15.21
C ASP A 33 2.18 8.78 14.76
N ALA A 34 1.60 9.08 13.60
CA ALA A 34 1.58 10.43 13.03
C ALA A 34 0.36 10.68 12.15
N VAL A 35 -0.08 11.94 12.13
CA VAL A 35 -1.06 12.48 11.18
C VAL A 35 -0.50 13.77 10.61
N GLU A 36 -0.23 13.78 9.30
CA GLU A 36 0.41 14.90 8.60
C GLU A 36 -0.46 15.36 7.43
N PRO A 37 -0.51 16.67 7.11
CA PRO A 37 -1.16 17.14 5.89
C PRO A 37 -0.54 16.51 4.63
N ALA A 38 -1.37 16.13 3.65
CA ALA A 38 -0.91 15.53 2.40
C ALA A 38 -0.06 16.49 1.54
N ALA A 39 -0.25 17.79 1.71
CA ALA A 39 0.56 18.85 1.10
C ALA A 39 0.59 20.09 2.01
N PRO A 40 1.65 20.92 1.93
CA PRO A 40 1.67 22.23 2.58
C PRO A 40 0.48 23.09 2.18
N PHE A 41 0.07 23.99 3.07
CA PHE A 41 -1.01 24.92 2.76
C PHE A 41 -0.57 25.98 1.74
N PHE A 42 -1.45 26.28 0.78
CA PHE A 42 -1.35 27.41 -0.14
C PHE A 42 -2.74 27.86 -0.57
N SER A 43 -2.88 29.02 -1.19
CA SER A 43 -4.18 29.54 -1.65
C SER A 43 -4.06 30.39 -2.90
N GLY A 44 -5.16 30.55 -3.64
CA GLY A 44 -5.20 31.38 -4.86
C GLY A 44 -4.52 30.75 -6.08
N VAL A 45 -4.35 29.43 -6.07
CA VAL A 45 -3.77 28.66 -7.18
C VAL A 45 -4.90 27.92 -7.91
N VAL A 46 -5.03 28.18 -9.20
CA VAL A 46 -6.05 27.54 -10.05
C VAL A 46 -5.40 26.79 -11.20
N ILE A 47 -6.13 25.88 -11.82
CA ILE A 47 -5.71 25.23 -13.05
C ILE A 47 -5.85 26.25 -14.20
N ALA A 48 -4.80 26.42 -14.98
CA ALA A 48 -4.82 27.34 -16.12
C ALA A 48 -4.25 26.68 -17.38
N GLU A 49 -4.63 27.22 -18.54
CA GLU A 49 -4.13 26.80 -19.84
C GLU A 49 -3.26 27.88 -20.47
N VAL A 50 -2.07 27.51 -20.92
CA VAL A 50 -1.17 28.39 -21.67
C VAL A 50 -1.71 28.52 -23.10
N MET A 51 -2.28 29.67 -23.46
CA MET A 51 -2.89 29.89 -24.77
C MET A 51 -1.84 30.15 -25.85
N THR A 52 -0.90 31.05 -25.57
CA THR A 52 0.17 31.44 -26.51
C THR A 52 1.48 31.63 -25.75
N THR A 53 2.60 31.40 -26.44
CA THR A 53 3.96 31.65 -25.93
C THR A 53 4.77 32.42 -26.96
N ARG A 54 5.58 33.38 -26.53
CA ARG A 54 6.54 34.11 -27.37
C ARG A 54 7.85 34.37 -26.59
N PRO A 55 9.02 34.35 -27.24
CA PRO A 55 10.28 34.69 -26.57
C PRO A 55 10.26 36.11 -25.99
N HIS A 56 10.89 36.30 -24.84
CA HIS A 56 11.01 37.62 -24.22
C HIS A 56 12.01 38.50 -25.01
N PRO A 57 11.65 39.76 -25.38
CA PRO A 57 12.48 40.60 -26.25
C PRO A 57 13.85 40.97 -25.65
N GLU A 58 13.93 41.08 -24.33
CA GLU A 58 15.15 41.45 -23.58
C GLU A 58 15.76 40.31 -22.72
N ALA A 59 15.35 39.05 -22.92
CA ALA A 59 15.89 37.91 -22.18
C ALA A 59 15.72 36.55 -22.87
N ASP A 60 16.84 35.91 -23.18
CA ASP A 60 16.87 34.63 -23.92
C ASP A 60 16.29 33.43 -23.14
N LYS A 61 16.23 33.52 -21.80
CA LYS A 61 15.72 32.45 -20.92
C LYS A 61 14.28 32.65 -20.45
N LEU A 62 13.60 33.71 -20.90
CA LEU A 62 12.24 34.01 -20.48
C LEU A 62 11.27 33.91 -21.65
N THR A 63 10.08 33.43 -21.36
CA THR A 63 8.98 33.26 -22.29
C THR A 63 7.79 34.07 -21.79
N LEU A 64 7.21 34.88 -22.66
CA LEU A 64 5.96 35.60 -22.40
C LEU A 64 4.80 34.69 -22.78
N CYS A 65 3.90 34.47 -21.83
CA CYS A 65 2.77 33.57 -21.95
C CYS A 65 1.45 34.34 -21.79
N GLU A 66 0.46 34.02 -22.61
CA GLU A 66 -0.94 34.39 -22.33
C GLU A 66 -1.63 33.18 -21.71
N VAL A 67 -2.14 33.33 -20.48
CA VAL A 67 -2.61 32.22 -19.66
C VAL A 67 -4.10 32.40 -19.36
N ASN A 68 -4.93 31.45 -19.79
CA ASN A 68 -6.36 31.41 -19.49
C ASN A 68 -6.58 30.70 -18.14
N ALA A 69 -7.09 31.44 -17.15
CA ALA A 69 -7.40 30.91 -15.82
C ALA A 69 -8.91 30.70 -15.58
N GLY A 70 -9.70 30.63 -16.66
CA GLY A 70 -11.15 30.40 -16.65
C GLY A 70 -11.99 31.67 -16.51
N ASP A 71 -11.52 32.65 -15.73
CA ASP A 71 -12.18 33.95 -15.56
C ASP A 71 -11.64 35.03 -16.51
N ALA A 72 -10.33 35.04 -16.74
CA ALA A 72 -9.67 35.98 -17.64
C ALA A 72 -8.38 35.39 -18.22
N VAL A 73 -7.80 36.11 -19.19
CA VAL A 73 -6.48 35.83 -19.74
C VAL A 73 -5.46 36.77 -19.10
N TYR A 74 -4.39 36.20 -18.56
CA TYR A 74 -3.35 36.92 -17.83
C TYR A 74 -2.01 36.85 -18.59
N PRO A 75 -1.30 37.99 -18.75
CA PRO A 75 0.08 37.96 -19.23
C PRO A 75 1.00 37.48 -18.11
N VAL A 76 1.82 36.47 -18.38
CA VAL A 76 2.74 35.86 -17.40
C VAL A 76 4.11 35.67 -18.02
N VAL A 77 5.16 36.03 -17.31
CA VAL A 77 6.55 35.76 -17.72
C VAL A 77 7.00 34.47 -17.05
N CYS A 78 7.37 33.46 -17.84
CA CYS A 78 7.79 32.14 -17.36
C CYS A 78 9.22 31.83 -17.81
N GLY A 79 10.03 31.22 -16.93
CA GLY A 79 11.39 30.79 -17.23
C GLY A 79 11.57 29.28 -17.42
N ALA A 80 10.50 28.49 -17.24
CA ALA A 80 10.58 27.04 -17.34
C ALA A 80 10.73 26.59 -18.80
N ALA A 81 11.61 25.61 -19.03
CA ALA A 81 11.91 25.14 -20.38
C ALA A 81 10.75 24.40 -21.05
N ASN A 82 9.84 23.81 -20.25
CA ASN A 82 8.72 23.01 -20.72
C ASN A 82 7.44 23.81 -21.04
N VAL A 83 7.44 25.14 -20.82
CA VAL A 83 6.28 26.00 -21.09
C VAL A 83 5.98 26.04 -22.59
N ARG A 84 4.74 25.73 -22.96
CA ARG A 84 4.27 25.68 -24.36
C ARG A 84 2.77 25.92 -24.46
N ALA A 85 2.30 26.35 -25.62
CA ALA A 85 0.87 26.51 -25.88
C ALA A 85 0.12 25.16 -25.73
N GLY A 86 -1.09 25.21 -25.17
CA GLY A 86 -1.95 24.06 -24.86
C GLY A 86 -1.61 23.36 -23.53
N LEU A 87 -0.56 23.79 -22.82
CA LEU A 87 -0.18 23.17 -21.55
C LEU A 87 -1.14 23.57 -20.41
N ARG A 88 -1.64 22.58 -19.66
CA ARG A 88 -2.38 22.81 -18.42
C ARG A 88 -1.43 22.78 -17.23
N VAL A 89 -1.45 23.83 -16.41
CA VAL A 89 -0.52 24.02 -15.27
C VAL A 89 -1.22 24.67 -14.09
N PRO A 90 -0.71 24.49 -12.86
CA PRO A 90 -1.11 25.32 -11.73
C PRO A 90 -0.65 26.77 -11.95
N PHE A 91 -1.56 27.71 -11.74
CA PHE A 91 -1.33 29.15 -11.88
C PHE A 91 -1.68 29.87 -10.59
N ALA A 92 -0.66 30.44 -9.95
CA ALA A 92 -0.80 31.29 -8.77
C ALA A 92 -1.15 32.72 -9.20
N LYS A 93 -2.38 33.15 -8.88
CA LYS A 93 -2.89 34.50 -9.19
C LYS A 93 -2.20 35.56 -8.33
N ILE A 94 -2.30 36.82 -8.73
CA ILE A 94 -1.92 37.94 -7.83
C ILE A 94 -2.71 37.82 -6.53
N GLY A 95 -2.01 37.87 -5.39
CA GLY A 95 -2.59 37.68 -4.07
C GLY A 95 -2.55 36.23 -3.57
N ALA A 96 -2.18 35.27 -4.42
CA ALA A 96 -1.94 33.89 -4.00
C ALA A 96 -0.84 33.81 -2.94
N GLU A 97 -0.99 32.88 -2.01
CA GLU A 97 -0.04 32.58 -0.94
C GLU A 97 0.49 31.17 -1.16
N LEU A 98 1.78 31.04 -1.45
CA LEU A 98 2.47 29.77 -1.68
C LEU A 98 3.24 29.35 -0.41
N PRO A 99 3.67 28.07 -0.31
CA PRO A 99 4.48 27.59 0.80
C PRO A 99 5.75 28.44 1.00
N GLY A 100 6.17 28.61 2.26
CA GLY A 100 7.31 29.45 2.61
C GLY A 100 7.01 30.96 2.65
N ASP A 101 5.76 31.33 2.94
CA ASP A 101 5.28 32.73 3.06
C ASP A 101 5.44 33.58 1.78
N LEU A 102 5.48 32.92 0.62
CA LEU A 102 5.62 33.60 -0.67
C LEU A 102 4.26 34.12 -1.17
N LYS A 103 4.09 35.45 -1.15
CA LYS A 103 2.90 36.11 -1.72
C LYS A 103 3.14 36.56 -3.15
N ILE A 104 2.29 36.14 -4.07
CA ILE A 104 2.35 36.54 -5.47
C ILE A 104 1.87 37.97 -5.65
N LYS A 105 2.70 38.80 -6.29
CA LYS A 105 2.42 40.21 -6.57
C LYS A 105 2.59 40.48 -8.05
N LYS A 106 1.97 41.56 -8.53
CA LYS A 106 2.23 42.09 -9.87
C LYS A 106 3.72 42.40 -10.01
N ALA A 107 4.36 41.86 -11.03
CA ALA A 107 5.78 42.06 -11.30
C ALA A 107 5.97 42.66 -12.70
N LYS A 108 7.11 43.33 -12.88
CA LYS A 108 7.59 43.77 -14.19
C LYS A 108 8.98 43.20 -14.40
N LEU A 109 9.10 42.17 -15.22
CA LEU A 109 10.37 41.51 -15.50
C LEU A 109 10.89 42.06 -16.82
N ARG A 110 12.01 42.80 -16.79
CA ARG A 110 12.71 43.32 -17.98
C ARG A 110 11.77 44.02 -18.99
N GLY A 111 10.92 44.91 -18.48
CA GLY A 111 10.02 45.71 -19.32
C GLY A 111 8.62 45.10 -19.52
N GLU A 112 8.46 43.79 -19.35
CA GLU A 112 7.20 43.07 -19.60
C GLU A 112 6.43 42.83 -18.29
N GLU A 113 5.10 42.92 -18.37
CA GLU A 113 4.22 42.74 -17.22
C GLU A 113 3.94 41.25 -16.95
N SER A 114 4.02 40.83 -15.68
CA SER A 114 3.62 39.50 -15.22
C SER A 114 2.53 39.62 -14.15
N GLN A 115 1.37 39.02 -14.42
CA GLN A 115 0.19 39.03 -13.56
C GLN A 115 -0.05 37.70 -12.84
N GLY A 116 1.03 37.08 -12.37
CA GLY A 116 0.99 35.84 -11.60
C GLY A 116 2.23 34.99 -11.85
N MET A 117 2.14 33.72 -11.50
CA MET A 117 3.23 32.75 -11.66
C MET A 117 2.66 31.38 -12.06
N LEU A 118 3.23 30.74 -13.08
CA LEU A 118 2.98 29.33 -13.38
C LEU A 118 3.89 28.51 -12.47
N CYS A 119 3.35 27.48 -11.82
CA CYS A 119 4.07 26.78 -10.76
C CYS A 119 4.62 25.41 -11.19
N GLY A 120 5.81 25.10 -10.71
CA GLY A 120 6.32 23.73 -10.55
C GLY A 120 5.65 22.99 -9.39
N GLY A 121 5.93 21.70 -9.26
CA GLY A 121 5.49 20.88 -8.13
C GLY A 121 6.17 21.31 -6.84
N SER A 122 7.50 21.51 -6.85
CA SER A 122 8.26 21.90 -5.67
C SER A 122 7.80 23.22 -5.05
N GLU A 123 7.40 24.18 -5.88
CA GLU A 123 6.84 25.48 -5.44
C GLU A 123 5.51 25.32 -4.70
N LEU A 124 4.80 24.21 -4.90
CA LEU A 124 3.54 23.87 -4.22
C LEU A 124 3.74 22.80 -3.14
N GLY A 125 4.98 22.36 -2.89
CA GLY A 125 5.29 21.28 -1.96
C GLY A 125 4.92 19.89 -2.48
N LEU A 126 4.91 19.70 -3.80
CA LEU A 126 4.68 18.44 -4.51
C LEU A 126 5.96 17.99 -5.22
N ASP A 127 5.98 16.74 -5.71
CA ASP A 127 7.14 16.21 -6.43
C ASP A 127 7.22 16.74 -7.87
N ASP A 128 8.40 17.18 -8.27
CA ASP A 128 8.71 17.52 -9.67
C ASP A 128 9.08 16.25 -10.46
N VAL A 129 8.35 15.98 -11.55
CA VAL A 129 8.73 14.94 -12.54
C VAL A 129 9.83 15.45 -13.46
N VAL A 130 9.69 16.71 -13.84
CA VAL A 130 10.55 17.41 -14.79
C VAL A 130 11.05 18.68 -14.12
N ASP A 131 12.27 19.09 -14.48
CA ASP A 131 12.81 20.39 -14.09
C ASP A 131 12.02 21.49 -14.84
N GLY A 132 10.95 21.99 -14.21
CA GLY A 132 10.02 22.93 -14.85
C GLY A 132 8.64 23.01 -14.20
N LEU A 133 7.63 23.36 -15.00
CA LEU A 133 6.24 23.49 -14.56
C LEU A 133 5.62 22.11 -14.29
N LEU A 134 4.70 22.06 -13.33
CA LEU A 134 3.89 20.87 -13.10
C LEU A 134 2.87 20.72 -14.23
N GLU A 135 3.13 19.78 -15.13
CA GLU A 135 2.23 19.48 -16.23
C GLU A 135 1.01 18.69 -15.73
N LEU A 136 -0.18 19.19 -16.05
CA LEU A 136 -1.44 18.56 -15.70
C LEU A 136 -2.04 17.83 -16.92
N PRO A 137 -2.88 16.82 -16.70
CA PRO A 137 -3.64 16.18 -17.77
C PRO A 137 -4.39 17.18 -18.65
N ALA A 138 -4.47 16.90 -19.94
CA ALA A 138 -5.11 17.77 -20.92
C ALA A 138 -6.62 17.96 -20.68
N ASP A 139 -7.24 17.17 -19.82
CA ASP A 139 -8.63 17.26 -19.37
C ASP A 139 -8.80 17.95 -18.00
N ALA A 140 -7.72 18.39 -17.34
CA ALA A 140 -7.76 19.12 -16.06
C ALA A 140 -8.56 20.45 -16.13
N PRO A 141 -9.62 20.65 -15.33
CA PRO A 141 -10.61 21.71 -15.52
C PRO A 141 -10.05 23.13 -15.27
N VAL A 142 -9.90 23.91 -16.35
CA VAL A 142 -9.39 25.29 -16.30
C VAL A 142 -10.28 26.17 -15.43
N GLY A 143 -9.67 26.88 -14.48
CA GLY A 143 -10.30 27.78 -13.51
C GLY A 143 -10.68 27.10 -12.18
N GLU A 144 -10.61 25.77 -12.09
CA GLU A 144 -10.84 25.08 -10.82
C GLU A 144 -9.68 25.32 -9.84
N ASP A 145 -10.01 25.38 -8.54
CA ASP A 145 -9.02 25.45 -7.48
C ASP A 145 -8.15 24.18 -7.48
N PHE A 146 -6.84 24.38 -7.54
CA PHE A 146 -5.90 23.27 -7.72
C PHE A 146 -5.87 22.33 -6.50
N ARG A 147 -6.06 22.86 -5.28
CA ARG A 147 -6.09 22.03 -4.05
C ARG A 147 -7.31 21.14 -4.03
N ARG A 148 -8.46 21.69 -4.38
CA ARG A 148 -9.72 20.96 -4.46
C ARG A 148 -9.65 19.87 -5.52
N TRP A 149 -9.17 20.19 -6.72
CA TRP A 149 -9.11 19.25 -7.83
C TRP A 149 -8.18 18.06 -7.53
N LEU A 150 -7.02 18.30 -6.92
CA LEU A 150 -6.06 17.25 -6.55
C LEU A 150 -6.31 16.65 -5.15
N ALA A 151 -7.41 17.05 -4.50
CA ALA A 151 -7.76 16.63 -3.13
C ALA A 151 -6.58 16.75 -2.15
N LEU A 152 -5.94 17.92 -2.11
CA LEU A 152 -4.77 18.20 -1.26
C LEU A 152 -5.12 18.48 0.21
N ASP A 153 -6.38 18.78 0.50
CA ASP A 153 -6.89 18.91 1.87
C ASP A 153 -7.23 17.53 2.44
N ASP A 154 -6.18 16.71 2.54
CA ASP A 154 -6.18 15.31 2.95
C ASP A 154 -5.08 15.08 3.99
N HIS A 155 -5.14 13.96 4.72
CA HIS A 155 -4.18 13.60 5.75
C HIS A 155 -3.47 12.29 5.41
N CYS A 156 -2.15 12.30 5.57
CA CYS A 156 -1.33 11.10 5.62
C CYS A 156 -1.31 10.59 7.06
N ILE A 157 -1.76 9.36 7.26
CA ILE A 157 -1.81 8.68 8.55
C ILE A 157 -0.72 7.61 8.56
N GLU A 158 0.09 7.58 9.60
CA GLU A 158 1.07 6.53 9.85
C GLU A 158 0.67 5.69 11.04
N ILE A 159 0.61 4.37 10.85
CA ILE A 159 0.29 3.40 11.89
C ILE A 159 1.46 2.47 12.22
N GLY A 160 1.71 2.29 13.52
CA GLY A 160 2.65 1.34 14.10
C GLY A 160 2.00 -0.03 14.24
N LEU A 161 2.26 -0.93 13.29
CA LEU A 161 1.65 -2.26 13.29
C LEU A 161 2.43 -3.25 14.15
N THR A 162 1.72 -3.96 15.01
CA THR A 162 2.25 -5.12 15.71
C THR A 162 2.50 -6.29 14.74
N PRO A 163 3.47 -7.17 14.98
CA PRO A 163 3.85 -8.22 14.02
C PRO A 163 2.72 -9.20 13.66
N ASN A 164 1.70 -9.35 14.50
CA ASN A 164 0.55 -10.23 14.27
C ASN A 164 -0.50 -9.65 13.31
N ARG A 165 -0.43 -8.35 12.98
CA ARG A 165 -1.41 -7.64 12.15
C ARG A 165 -0.91 -7.38 10.74
N ALA A 166 -0.36 -8.42 10.12
CA ALA A 166 0.18 -8.37 8.76
C ALA A 166 -0.89 -8.00 7.72
N ASP A 167 -2.13 -8.41 7.96
CA ASP A 167 -3.31 -8.10 7.16
C ASP A 167 -3.50 -6.58 6.98
N CYS A 168 -3.14 -5.80 7.99
CA CYS A 168 -3.25 -4.34 8.01
C CYS A 168 -2.08 -3.61 7.31
N LEU A 169 -1.12 -4.32 6.69
CA LEU A 169 -0.09 -3.73 5.82
C LEU A 169 -0.63 -3.33 4.42
N SER A 170 -1.92 -3.01 4.34
CA SER A 170 -2.64 -2.63 3.12
C SER A 170 -3.85 -1.74 3.41
N ILE A 171 -4.27 -0.95 2.42
CA ILE A 171 -5.54 -0.20 2.47
C ILE A 171 -6.71 -1.15 2.69
N ARG A 172 -6.73 -2.28 1.99
CA ARG A 172 -7.78 -3.30 2.15
C ARG A 172 -7.92 -3.78 3.60
N GLY A 173 -6.80 -4.09 4.27
CA GLY A 173 -6.80 -4.54 5.66
C GLY A 173 -7.29 -3.47 6.63
N ILE A 174 -6.76 -2.25 6.50
CA ILE A 174 -7.16 -1.11 7.33
C ILE A 174 -8.63 -0.77 7.12
N ALA A 175 -9.10 -0.79 5.86
CA ALA A 175 -10.50 -0.52 5.52
C ALA A 175 -11.46 -1.57 6.10
N ARG A 176 -11.07 -2.85 6.13
CA ARG A 176 -11.84 -3.90 6.83
C ARG A 176 -11.98 -3.55 8.31
N GLU A 177 -10.87 -3.23 8.97
CA GLU A 177 -10.87 -2.87 10.39
C GLU A 177 -11.74 -1.65 10.69
N VAL A 178 -11.62 -0.58 9.90
CA VAL A 178 -12.46 0.61 10.05
C VAL A 178 -13.93 0.29 9.82
N SER A 179 -14.26 -0.58 8.87
CA SER A 179 -15.63 -1.05 8.64
C SER A 179 -16.18 -1.81 9.86
N VAL A 180 -15.38 -2.67 10.50
CA VAL A 180 -15.77 -3.35 11.74
C VAL A 180 -15.94 -2.37 12.89
N LEU A 181 -15.05 -1.39 13.06
CA LEU A 181 -15.12 -0.45 14.17
C LEU A 181 -16.31 0.52 14.07
N THR A 182 -16.65 0.92 12.84
CA THR A 182 -17.65 1.97 12.60
C THR A 182 -19.00 1.45 12.15
N GLY A 183 -19.06 0.21 11.65
CA GLY A 183 -20.24 -0.35 10.98
C GLY A 183 -20.49 0.25 9.59
N ALA A 184 -19.58 1.09 9.08
CA ALA A 184 -19.68 1.64 7.74
C ALA A 184 -19.49 0.55 6.67
N ALA A 185 -20.11 0.74 5.51
CA ALA A 185 -20.02 -0.21 4.40
C ALA A 185 -18.59 -0.34 3.88
N PHE A 186 -18.16 -1.59 3.66
CA PHE A 186 -16.88 -1.92 3.04
C PHE A 186 -17.05 -2.01 1.52
N CYS A 187 -16.54 -1.01 0.81
CA CYS A 187 -16.64 -0.82 -0.64
C CYS A 187 -15.33 -1.19 -1.34
N GLN A 188 -15.11 -2.47 -1.60
CA GLN A 188 -13.94 -2.93 -2.35
C GLN A 188 -14.09 -2.62 -3.86
N PRO A 189 -13.03 -2.15 -4.57
CA PRO A 189 -13.04 -2.03 -6.02
C PRO A 189 -13.35 -3.36 -6.71
N GLU A 190 -14.15 -3.30 -7.78
CA GLU A 190 -14.42 -4.46 -8.60
C GLU A 190 -13.16 -4.87 -9.37
N ILE A 191 -12.76 -6.14 -9.23
CA ILE A 191 -11.58 -6.70 -9.91
C ILE A 191 -12.08 -7.86 -10.77
N THR A 192 -12.39 -7.57 -12.03
CA THR A 192 -12.90 -8.54 -12.99
C THR A 192 -11.76 -9.24 -13.73
N PRO A 193 -11.72 -10.59 -13.77
CA PRO A 193 -10.70 -11.31 -14.51
C PRO A 193 -10.64 -10.90 -15.98
N LEU A 194 -9.45 -10.60 -16.49
CA LEU A 194 -9.24 -10.22 -17.87
C LEU A 194 -9.03 -11.46 -18.74
N ALA A 195 -9.84 -11.59 -19.79
CA ALA A 195 -9.63 -12.62 -20.79
C ALA A 195 -8.25 -12.45 -21.47
N ALA A 196 -7.57 -13.58 -21.72
CA ALA A 196 -6.31 -13.57 -22.44
C ALA A 196 -6.52 -13.05 -23.87
N THR A 197 -5.74 -12.05 -24.26
CA THR A 197 -5.71 -11.47 -25.61
C THR A 197 -4.43 -11.83 -26.37
N SER A 198 -3.41 -12.35 -25.67
CA SER A 198 -2.23 -12.98 -26.24
C SER A 198 -2.21 -14.49 -25.94
N ALA A 199 -1.57 -15.27 -26.84
CA ALA A 199 -1.28 -16.68 -26.63
C ALA A 199 0.10 -16.94 -25.98
N LYS A 200 0.91 -15.90 -25.78
CA LYS A 200 2.25 -16.04 -25.18
C LYS A 200 2.14 -16.39 -23.71
N THR A 201 3.04 -17.27 -23.28
CA THR A 201 3.08 -17.82 -21.94
C THR A 201 4.52 -18.08 -21.54
N MET A 202 4.75 -18.33 -20.25
CA MET A 202 6.03 -18.69 -19.68
C MET A 202 5.87 -19.99 -18.89
N VAL A 203 6.82 -20.91 -19.04
CA VAL A 203 6.82 -22.12 -18.21
C VAL A 203 7.36 -21.75 -16.83
N VAL A 204 6.63 -22.14 -15.79
CA VAL A 204 7.02 -21.93 -14.40
C VAL A 204 7.16 -23.28 -13.73
N ASN A 205 8.27 -23.48 -13.04
CA ASN A 205 8.53 -24.61 -12.15
C ASN A 205 8.69 -24.10 -10.72
N VAL A 206 8.25 -24.92 -9.77
CA VAL A 206 8.42 -24.63 -8.34
C VAL A 206 9.12 -25.84 -7.73
N SER A 207 10.45 -25.79 -7.70
CA SER A 207 11.30 -26.82 -7.11
C SER A 207 11.30 -26.78 -5.58
N ALA A 208 10.85 -25.68 -4.97
CA ALA A 208 10.74 -25.49 -3.52
C ALA A 208 9.29 -25.28 -3.05
N PRO A 209 8.38 -26.25 -3.23
CA PRO A 209 6.93 -26.05 -3.01
C PRO A 209 6.55 -25.82 -1.54
N ALA A 210 7.40 -26.19 -0.58
CA ALA A 210 7.17 -25.85 0.83
C ALA A 210 7.44 -24.37 1.12
N ALA A 211 8.38 -23.75 0.41
CA ALA A 211 8.74 -22.34 0.58
C ALA A 211 7.91 -21.41 -0.32
N CYS A 212 7.50 -21.88 -1.49
CA CYS A 212 6.57 -21.19 -2.38
C CYS A 212 5.45 -22.16 -2.82
N PRO A 213 4.40 -22.35 -2.00
CA PRO A 213 3.29 -23.24 -2.35
C PRO A 213 2.45 -22.78 -3.53
N ARG A 214 2.50 -21.49 -3.86
CA ARG A 214 1.69 -20.91 -4.94
C ARG A 214 2.46 -19.81 -5.65
N TYR A 215 2.61 -19.96 -6.95
CA TYR A 215 3.27 -18.99 -7.82
C TYR A 215 2.39 -18.76 -9.05
N LEU A 216 2.00 -17.51 -9.27
CA LEU A 216 1.32 -17.09 -10.47
C LEU A 216 2.23 -16.24 -11.35
N GLY A 217 2.03 -16.37 -12.66
CA GLY A 217 2.75 -15.62 -13.67
C GLY A 217 1.81 -15.17 -14.78
N ARG A 218 2.09 -14.04 -15.40
CA ARG A 218 1.40 -13.60 -16.61
C ARG A 218 2.34 -12.87 -17.54
N VAL A 219 2.31 -13.23 -18.83
CA VAL A 219 3.00 -12.47 -19.87
C VAL A 219 2.10 -11.31 -20.32
N ILE A 220 2.66 -10.11 -20.45
CA ILE A 220 1.99 -8.96 -21.07
C ILE A 220 2.90 -8.41 -22.17
N GLU A 221 2.42 -8.43 -23.41
CA GLU A 221 3.19 -8.03 -24.59
C GLU A 221 2.85 -6.63 -25.06
N GLY A 222 3.83 -5.94 -25.64
CA GLY A 222 3.66 -4.62 -26.25
C GLY A 222 3.28 -3.53 -25.24
N VAL A 223 3.82 -3.59 -24.03
CA VAL A 223 3.72 -2.50 -23.06
C VAL A 223 4.57 -1.31 -23.49
N ASN A 224 4.07 -0.11 -23.26
CA ASN A 224 4.84 1.12 -23.39
C ASN A 224 5.60 1.38 -22.08
N SER A 225 6.87 0.98 -22.01
CA SER A 225 7.76 1.26 -20.86
C SER A 225 7.90 2.74 -20.53
N LYS A 226 7.66 3.63 -21.51
CA LYS A 226 7.76 5.09 -21.36
C LYS A 226 6.44 5.75 -21.00
N ALA A 227 5.40 4.96 -20.70
CA ALA A 227 4.16 5.50 -20.19
C ALA A 227 4.41 6.19 -18.85
N GLU A 228 3.84 7.38 -18.68
CA GLU A 228 3.89 8.08 -17.40
C GLU A 228 2.79 7.55 -16.48
N SER A 229 3.16 7.34 -15.21
CA SER A 229 2.17 7.02 -14.18
C SER A 229 1.14 8.15 -14.06
N PRO A 230 -0.17 7.85 -14.11
CA PRO A 230 -1.19 8.88 -14.03
C PRO A 230 -1.14 9.58 -12.66
N LEU A 231 -1.53 10.86 -12.64
CA LEU A 231 -1.36 11.72 -11.46
C LEU A 231 -2.00 11.14 -10.19
N TRP A 232 -3.19 10.53 -10.31
CA TRP A 232 -3.89 9.90 -9.18
C TRP A 232 -3.08 8.77 -8.54
N LEU A 233 -2.36 7.98 -9.34
CA LEU A 233 -1.56 6.86 -8.87
C LEU A 233 -0.32 7.37 -8.16
N ARG A 234 0.36 8.35 -8.78
CA ARG A 234 1.53 9.01 -8.21
C ARG A 234 1.23 9.67 -6.87
N GLU A 235 0.10 10.36 -6.75
CA GLU A 235 -0.32 10.99 -5.50
C GLU A 235 -0.63 9.96 -4.41
N LYS A 236 -1.29 8.85 -4.74
CA LYS A 236 -1.54 7.77 -3.76
C LYS A 236 -0.23 7.16 -3.25
N LEU A 237 0.74 6.92 -4.14
CA LEU A 237 2.07 6.43 -3.76
C LEU A 237 2.83 7.45 -2.91
N ARG A 238 2.92 8.71 -3.34
CA ARG A 238 3.64 9.77 -2.64
C ARG A 238 3.13 9.94 -1.21
N ARG A 239 1.80 10.02 -1.03
CA ARG A 239 1.19 10.19 0.29
C ARG A 239 1.39 8.96 1.19
N ALA A 240 1.56 7.78 0.61
CA ALA A 240 1.95 6.55 1.31
C ALA A 240 3.47 6.43 1.56
N GLY A 241 4.27 7.43 1.16
CA GLY A 241 5.72 7.47 1.37
C GLY A 241 6.55 6.77 0.29
N LEU A 242 5.93 6.39 -0.84
CA LEU A 242 6.63 5.79 -1.98
C LEU A 242 6.84 6.80 -3.10
N ARG A 243 8.08 6.88 -3.59
CA ARG A 243 8.42 7.69 -4.76
C ARG A 243 7.97 6.96 -6.03
N SER A 244 7.36 7.71 -6.95
CA SER A 244 7.07 7.25 -8.31
C SER A 244 8.36 7.12 -9.13
N ILE A 245 8.54 5.99 -9.80
CA ILE A 245 9.74 5.65 -10.58
C ILE A 245 9.37 5.52 -12.07
N ASP A 246 8.56 4.52 -12.40
CA ASP A 246 8.04 4.24 -13.74
C ASP A 246 6.67 3.56 -13.62
N ALA A 247 5.87 3.59 -14.68
CA ALA A 247 4.50 3.09 -14.64
C ALA A 247 4.38 1.62 -14.22
N LEU A 248 5.32 0.75 -14.59
CA LEU A 248 5.23 -0.67 -14.28
C LEU A 248 5.54 -0.92 -12.80
N VAL A 249 6.64 -0.34 -12.30
CA VAL A 249 7.02 -0.42 -10.89
C VAL A 249 5.96 0.23 -10.01
N ASP A 250 5.46 1.40 -10.41
CA ASP A 250 4.43 2.14 -9.69
C ASP A 250 3.13 1.35 -9.56
N VAL A 251 2.70 0.63 -10.60
CA VAL A 251 1.53 -0.26 -10.50
C VAL A 251 1.78 -1.40 -9.51
N THR A 252 2.95 -2.03 -9.53
CA THR A 252 3.25 -3.11 -8.56
C THR A 252 3.28 -2.61 -7.12
N ASN A 253 3.86 -1.43 -6.89
CA ASN A 253 3.86 -0.77 -5.57
C ASN A 253 2.45 -0.34 -5.15
N TYR A 254 1.64 0.16 -6.10
CA TYR A 254 0.26 0.53 -5.84
C TYR A 254 -0.56 -0.67 -5.39
N VAL A 255 -0.47 -1.81 -6.08
CA VAL A 255 -1.21 -3.03 -5.70
C VAL A 255 -0.70 -3.62 -4.38
N LEU A 256 0.60 -3.51 -4.10
CA LEU A 256 1.17 -3.87 -2.81
C LEU A 256 0.55 -3.06 -1.67
N LEU A 257 0.35 -1.74 -1.84
CA LEU A 257 -0.30 -0.90 -0.83
C LEU A 257 -1.82 -1.08 -0.80
N GLU A 258 -2.45 -1.25 -1.96
CA GLU A 258 -3.91 -1.40 -2.10
C GLU A 258 -4.40 -2.70 -1.45
N LEU A 259 -3.80 -3.83 -1.84
CA LEU A 259 -4.28 -5.17 -1.50
C LEU A 259 -3.38 -5.91 -0.50
N GLY A 260 -2.12 -5.49 -0.33
CA GLY A 260 -1.16 -6.16 0.55
C GLY A 260 -0.32 -7.25 -0.13
N GLN A 261 -0.46 -7.45 -1.44
CA GLN A 261 0.27 -8.44 -2.21
C GLN A 261 1.46 -7.80 -2.92
N PRO A 262 2.71 -8.16 -2.57
CA PRO A 262 3.86 -7.78 -3.39
C PRO A 262 3.81 -8.47 -4.75
N LEU A 263 4.12 -7.71 -5.81
CA LEU A 263 4.31 -8.21 -7.17
C LEU A 263 5.68 -7.78 -7.70
N HIS A 264 6.13 -8.43 -8.77
CA HIS A 264 7.33 -8.03 -9.49
C HIS A 264 7.14 -8.18 -10.99
N ALA A 265 7.75 -7.29 -11.78
CA ALA A 265 7.73 -7.36 -13.24
C ALA A 265 9.15 -7.60 -13.75
N PHE A 266 9.33 -8.68 -14.49
CA PHE A 266 10.58 -8.98 -15.19
C PHE A 266 10.47 -8.54 -16.65
N ASP A 267 11.58 -8.06 -17.23
CA ASP A 267 11.69 -7.90 -18.68
C ASP A 267 11.72 -9.29 -19.34
N LEU A 268 10.69 -9.59 -20.13
CA LEU A 268 10.53 -10.90 -20.74
C LEU A 268 11.68 -11.25 -21.71
N ALA A 269 12.28 -10.25 -22.36
CA ALA A 269 13.38 -10.46 -23.29
C ALA A 269 14.69 -10.83 -22.58
N LYS A 270 14.79 -10.53 -21.28
CA LYS A 270 15.96 -10.86 -20.44
C LYS A 270 15.84 -12.24 -19.79
N LEU A 271 14.67 -12.89 -19.87
CA LEU A 271 14.43 -14.23 -19.33
C LEU A 271 14.91 -15.33 -20.29
N ASN A 272 15.55 -16.35 -19.74
CA ASN A 272 16.16 -17.46 -20.48
C ASN A 272 15.55 -18.80 -20.08
N GLY A 273 14.56 -19.25 -20.86
CA GLY A 273 13.85 -20.51 -20.60
C GLY A 273 12.83 -20.41 -19.46
N PRO A 274 12.46 -21.55 -18.84
CA PRO A 274 11.48 -21.58 -17.76
C PRO A 274 11.95 -20.86 -16.50
N ILE A 275 11.01 -20.23 -15.80
CA ILE A 275 11.21 -19.79 -14.41
C ILE A 275 11.27 -21.03 -13.51
N ASP A 276 12.15 -21.00 -12.52
CA ASP A 276 12.24 -21.99 -11.45
C ASP A 276 12.38 -21.32 -10.08
N VAL A 277 11.43 -21.61 -9.19
CA VAL A 277 11.46 -21.16 -7.79
C VAL A 277 12.16 -22.22 -6.95
N ARG A 278 13.41 -21.95 -6.59
CA ARG A 278 14.32 -22.96 -6.03
C ARG A 278 15.25 -22.39 -4.94
N PRO A 279 15.84 -23.23 -4.08
CA PRO A 279 16.91 -22.77 -3.20
C PRO A 279 18.17 -22.37 -3.99
N ALA A 280 18.91 -21.43 -3.43
CA ALA A 280 20.23 -21.04 -3.87
C ALA A 280 21.22 -22.20 -3.70
N LYS A 281 22.08 -22.35 -4.70
CA LYS A 281 23.21 -23.29 -4.69
C LYS A 281 24.44 -22.61 -4.09
N SER A 282 25.35 -23.41 -3.55
CA SER A 282 26.61 -22.90 -3.01
C SER A 282 27.41 -22.12 -4.06
N GLY A 283 27.80 -20.88 -3.72
CA GLY A 283 28.61 -20.02 -4.58
C GLY A 283 27.81 -19.17 -5.58
N GLU A 284 26.48 -19.22 -5.59
CA GLU A 284 25.67 -18.29 -6.40
C GLU A 284 25.76 -16.85 -5.87
N SER A 285 25.73 -15.89 -6.79
CA SER A 285 25.63 -14.47 -6.49
C SER A 285 24.51 -13.82 -7.28
N LEU A 286 24.04 -12.67 -6.82
CA LEU A 286 22.97 -11.89 -7.45
C LEU A 286 23.26 -10.41 -7.28
N LEU A 287 23.35 -9.69 -8.40
CA LEU A 287 23.40 -8.24 -8.41
C LEU A 287 21.97 -7.68 -8.36
N LEU A 288 21.64 -6.98 -7.28
CA LEU A 288 20.33 -6.42 -7.03
C LEU A 288 20.10 -5.10 -7.77
N LEU A 289 18.83 -4.69 -7.87
CA LEU A 289 18.39 -3.43 -8.47
C LEU A 289 19.01 -2.18 -7.82
N ASP A 290 19.41 -2.26 -6.56
CA ASP A 290 20.07 -1.16 -5.84
C ASP A 290 21.61 -1.14 -6.05
N GLY A 291 22.13 -2.04 -6.89
CA GLY A 291 23.55 -2.20 -7.18
C GLY A 291 24.33 -3.04 -6.16
N GLN A 292 23.67 -3.60 -5.15
CA GLN A 292 24.32 -4.49 -4.19
C GLN A 292 24.57 -5.88 -4.79
N ASP A 293 25.82 -6.33 -4.79
CA ASP A 293 26.20 -7.70 -5.17
C ASP A 293 26.11 -8.65 -3.97
N LEU A 294 25.10 -9.51 -3.94
CA LEU A 294 24.85 -10.47 -2.88
C LEU A 294 25.57 -11.78 -3.13
N LYS A 295 26.26 -12.27 -2.08
CA LYS A 295 26.66 -13.68 -1.99
C LYS A 295 25.52 -14.47 -1.35
N LEU A 296 24.84 -15.28 -2.15
CA LEU A 296 23.67 -16.03 -1.72
C LEU A 296 24.09 -17.15 -0.75
N LYS A 297 23.30 -17.36 0.29
CA LYS A 297 23.52 -18.46 1.24
C LYS A 297 22.75 -19.67 0.76
N GLU A 298 23.30 -20.85 1.01
CA GLU A 298 22.63 -22.10 0.67
C GLU A 298 21.24 -22.16 1.35
N GLY A 299 20.21 -22.46 0.56
CA GLY A 299 18.82 -22.49 1.02
C GLY A 299 18.11 -21.13 1.08
N ASP A 300 18.74 -20.03 0.62
CA ASP A 300 17.98 -18.82 0.29
C ASP A 300 17.04 -19.10 -0.89
N LEU A 301 15.79 -18.65 -0.81
CA LEU A 301 14.82 -18.89 -1.88
C LEU A 301 15.06 -17.90 -3.02
N LEU A 302 15.16 -18.41 -4.25
CA LEU A 302 15.40 -17.62 -5.44
C LEU A 302 14.27 -17.82 -6.45
N ILE A 303 14.00 -16.76 -7.22
CA ILE A 303 13.43 -16.89 -8.55
C ILE A 303 14.61 -16.94 -9.51
N ALA A 304 14.68 -17.98 -10.34
CA ALA A 304 15.80 -18.22 -11.25
C ALA A 304 15.29 -18.67 -12.62
N ASP A 305 16.17 -18.65 -13.61
CA ASP A 305 15.96 -19.30 -14.90
C ASP A 305 17.20 -20.13 -15.30
N GLN A 306 17.37 -20.42 -16.59
CA GLN A 306 18.53 -21.19 -17.08
C GLN A 306 19.85 -20.41 -17.02
N SER A 307 19.80 -19.08 -16.97
CA SER A 307 20.98 -18.20 -16.89
C SER A 307 21.47 -18.02 -15.46
N GLY A 308 20.58 -18.09 -14.47
CA GLY A 308 20.95 -17.98 -13.06
C GLY A 308 19.86 -17.39 -12.18
N PRO A 309 20.22 -16.90 -10.98
CA PRO A 309 19.33 -16.15 -10.10
C PRO A 309 18.83 -14.86 -10.77
N LEU A 310 17.53 -14.62 -10.71
CA LEU A 310 16.87 -13.39 -11.20
C LEU A 310 16.44 -12.49 -10.05
N ALA A 311 16.04 -13.06 -8.92
CA ALA A 311 15.61 -12.32 -7.74
C ALA A 311 15.82 -13.13 -6.46
N LEU A 312 16.05 -12.42 -5.34
CA LEU A 312 15.93 -12.99 -4.01
C LEU A 312 14.44 -13.00 -3.66
N ALA A 313 13.84 -14.20 -3.62
CA ALA A 313 12.39 -14.36 -3.61
C ALA A 313 11.74 -13.65 -2.41
N GLY A 314 10.73 -12.83 -2.70
CA GLY A 314 10.01 -12.03 -1.71
C GLY A 314 10.81 -10.88 -1.08
N VAL A 315 12.03 -10.59 -1.55
CA VAL A 315 12.88 -9.52 -1.00
C VAL A 315 13.17 -8.45 -2.04
N MET A 316 13.91 -8.77 -3.09
CA MET A 316 14.33 -7.79 -4.11
C MET A 316 14.68 -8.48 -5.44
N GLY A 317 14.34 -7.81 -6.54
CA GLY A 317 14.73 -8.22 -7.90
C GLY A 317 16.20 -7.98 -8.21
N GLY A 318 16.71 -8.71 -9.19
CA GLY A 318 18.04 -8.53 -9.76
C GLY A 318 18.07 -7.53 -10.91
N GLU A 319 19.20 -6.86 -11.08
CA GLU A 319 19.40 -5.88 -12.15
C GLU A 319 19.31 -6.52 -13.55
N ALA A 320 19.83 -7.74 -13.71
CA ALA A 320 19.91 -8.42 -15.01
C ALA A 320 18.55 -8.72 -15.65
N SER A 321 17.48 -8.80 -14.84
CA SER A 321 16.12 -9.10 -15.29
C SER A 321 15.15 -7.93 -15.15
N ALA A 322 15.66 -6.77 -14.73
CA ALA A 322 14.89 -5.56 -14.48
C ALA A 322 14.21 -5.03 -15.74
N VAL A 323 13.05 -4.41 -15.59
CA VAL A 323 12.45 -3.56 -16.63
C VAL A 323 13.32 -2.32 -16.88
N SER A 324 13.25 -1.78 -18.09
CA SER A 324 14.02 -0.63 -18.57
C SER A 324 13.22 0.16 -19.61
N ASP A 325 13.71 1.32 -20.03
CA ASP A 325 13.09 2.16 -21.05
C ASP A 325 12.91 1.45 -22.40
N GLU A 326 13.64 0.37 -22.65
CA GLU A 326 13.55 -0.47 -23.86
C GLU A 326 12.60 -1.67 -23.73
N THR A 327 12.06 -1.94 -22.54
CA THR A 327 11.22 -3.11 -22.28
C THR A 327 9.91 -3.00 -23.04
N ALA A 328 9.63 -3.98 -23.91
CA ALA A 328 8.40 -4.05 -24.68
C ALA A 328 7.44 -5.13 -24.18
N ASP A 329 7.96 -6.18 -23.54
CA ASP A 329 7.18 -7.29 -23.02
C ASP A 329 7.62 -7.60 -21.59
N ILE A 330 6.68 -7.93 -20.72
CA ILE A 330 6.97 -8.28 -19.33
C ILE A 330 6.41 -9.64 -18.93
N PHE A 331 7.05 -10.23 -17.92
CA PHE A 331 6.50 -11.32 -17.13
C PHE A 331 6.18 -10.80 -15.73
N LEU A 332 4.89 -10.73 -15.40
CA LEU A 332 4.39 -10.29 -14.11
C LEU A 332 4.30 -11.48 -13.16
N GLU A 333 5.02 -11.40 -12.05
CA GLU A 333 5.05 -12.36 -10.95
C GLU A 333 4.07 -11.97 -9.84
N CYS A 334 3.34 -12.97 -9.33
CA CYS A 334 2.56 -12.85 -8.11
C CYS A 334 2.59 -14.17 -7.32
N ALA A 335 3.25 -14.18 -6.16
CA ALA A 335 3.51 -15.42 -5.41
C ALA A 335 3.05 -15.35 -3.94
N PHE A 336 2.84 -16.52 -3.36
CA PHE A 336 2.80 -16.73 -1.92
C PHE A 336 4.10 -17.41 -1.48
N PHE A 337 4.86 -16.73 -0.62
CA PHE A 337 6.01 -17.31 0.06
C PHE A 337 5.65 -17.63 1.50
N ALA A 338 5.99 -18.83 1.96
CA ALA A 338 5.72 -19.25 3.33
C ALA A 338 6.51 -18.35 4.31
N PRO A 339 5.87 -17.72 5.32
CA PRO A 339 6.53 -16.77 6.21
C PRO A 339 7.78 -17.34 6.89
N LEU A 340 7.71 -18.59 7.36
CA LEU A 340 8.84 -19.29 7.97
C LEU A 340 10.04 -19.49 7.03
N ALA A 341 9.81 -19.58 5.72
CA ALA A 341 10.89 -19.69 4.74
C ALA A 341 11.62 -18.36 4.52
N LEU A 342 10.95 -17.22 4.72
CA LEU A 342 11.52 -15.89 4.53
C LEU A 342 11.97 -15.21 5.82
N ALA A 343 11.48 -15.64 6.98
CA ALA A 343 11.77 -15.02 8.27
C ALA A 343 13.27 -14.76 8.49
N GLY A 344 13.65 -13.49 8.61
CA GLY A 344 15.02 -13.05 8.86
C GLY A 344 15.98 -13.19 7.67
N LYS A 345 15.53 -13.65 6.50
CA LYS A 345 16.39 -13.82 5.30
C LYS A 345 16.85 -12.49 4.74
N ALA A 346 15.96 -11.50 4.61
CA ALA A 346 16.33 -10.16 4.14
C ALA A 346 17.34 -9.52 5.10
N ARG A 347 17.06 -9.55 6.42
CA ARG A 347 17.97 -9.03 7.45
C ARG A 347 19.34 -9.70 7.41
N ALA A 348 19.40 -11.00 7.12
CA ALA A 348 20.67 -11.73 7.05
C ALA A 348 21.58 -11.28 5.88
N HIS A 349 21.02 -10.54 4.91
CA HIS A 349 21.71 -9.89 3.80
C HIS A 349 21.81 -8.35 3.98
N GLY A 350 21.37 -7.82 5.13
CA GLY A 350 21.37 -6.38 5.39
C GLY A 350 20.26 -5.62 4.65
N LEU A 351 19.22 -6.33 4.19
CA LEU A 351 18.12 -5.78 3.42
C LEU A 351 16.87 -5.61 4.27
N HIS A 352 16.07 -4.60 3.93
CA HIS A 352 14.72 -4.42 4.44
C HIS A 352 13.87 -3.74 3.36
N THR A 353 12.92 -4.48 2.80
CA THR A 353 12.04 -4.01 1.72
C THR A 353 10.57 -4.15 2.12
N ASP A 354 9.70 -3.34 1.54
CA ASP A 354 8.24 -3.44 1.73
C ASP A 354 7.69 -4.85 1.45
N SER A 355 8.26 -5.50 0.44
CA SER A 355 7.95 -6.89 0.08
C SER A 355 8.37 -7.87 1.17
N SER A 356 9.64 -7.81 1.60
CA SER A 356 10.15 -8.72 2.64
C SER A 356 9.38 -8.55 3.95
N HIS A 357 9.04 -7.31 4.31
CA HIS A 357 8.29 -7.01 5.52
C HIS A 357 6.91 -7.66 5.56
N ARG A 358 6.23 -7.70 4.42
CA ARG A 358 4.90 -8.32 4.27
C ARG A 358 5.00 -9.83 4.25
N PHE A 359 5.87 -10.39 3.41
CA PHE A 359 6.01 -11.84 3.31
C PHE A 359 6.53 -12.50 4.60
N GLU A 360 7.44 -11.85 5.34
CA GLU A 360 7.92 -12.36 6.63
C GLU A 360 6.81 -12.46 7.69
N ARG A 361 5.78 -11.60 7.62
CA ARG A 361 4.66 -11.59 8.57
C ARG A 361 3.43 -12.35 8.10
N GLY A 362 3.29 -12.53 6.78
CA GLY A 362 2.16 -13.22 6.17
C GLY A 362 1.47 -12.35 5.12
N VAL A 363 1.36 -12.90 3.91
CA VAL A 363 0.49 -12.38 2.85
C VAL A 363 -0.58 -13.44 2.60
N ASP A 364 -1.83 -13.02 2.44
CA ASP A 364 -2.98 -13.93 2.23
C ASP A 364 -2.72 -14.92 1.07
N PRO A 365 -2.69 -16.24 1.32
CA PRO A 365 -2.37 -17.25 0.30
C PRO A 365 -3.47 -17.43 -0.76
N GLN A 366 -4.60 -16.73 -0.62
CA GLN A 366 -5.69 -16.74 -1.60
C GLN A 366 -5.71 -15.49 -2.48
N LEU A 367 -4.89 -14.48 -2.17
CA LEU A 367 -4.95 -13.15 -2.79
C LEU A 367 -4.33 -13.05 -4.18
N GLN A 368 -3.45 -13.98 -4.55
CA GLN A 368 -2.54 -13.80 -5.69
C GLN A 368 -3.28 -13.60 -7.02
N GLU A 369 -4.36 -14.34 -7.25
CA GLU A 369 -5.13 -14.24 -8.50
C GLU A 369 -5.80 -12.88 -8.62
N GLN A 370 -6.47 -12.41 -7.56
CA GLN A 370 -7.11 -11.10 -7.53
C GLN A 370 -6.09 -9.96 -7.70
N ALA A 371 -4.93 -10.06 -7.04
CA ALA A 371 -3.89 -9.04 -7.15
C ALA A 371 -3.23 -9.01 -8.54
N LEU A 372 -3.01 -10.18 -9.15
CA LEU A 372 -2.46 -10.28 -10.51
C LEU A 372 -3.43 -9.68 -11.54
N GLU A 373 -4.73 -9.95 -11.42
CA GLU A 373 -5.73 -9.34 -12.30
C GLU A 373 -5.79 -7.82 -12.13
N ARG A 374 -5.79 -7.33 -10.89
CA ARG A 374 -5.76 -5.88 -10.59
C ARG A 374 -4.53 -5.20 -11.19
N ALA A 375 -3.34 -5.79 -11.02
CA ALA A 375 -2.11 -5.28 -11.61
C ALA A 375 -2.16 -5.32 -13.15
N THR A 376 -2.70 -6.40 -13.73
CA THR A 376 -2.83 -6.52 -15.20
C THR A 376 -3.75 -5.44 -15.77
N GLN A 377 -4.89 -5.18 -15.14
CA GLN A 377 -5.82 -4.12 -15.56
C GLN A 377 -5.15 -2.75 -15.57
N LEU A 378 -4.47 -2.39 -14.47
CA LEU A 378 -3.80 -1.11 -14.33
C LEU A 378 -2.64 -0.96 -15.32
N ILE A 379 -1.85 -2.01 -15.55
CA ILE A 379 -0.78 -1.98 -16.56
C ILE A 379 -1.37 -1.75 -17.95
N ILE A 380 -2.43 -2.45 -18.34
CA ILE A 380 -3.05 -2.27 -19.66
C ILE A 380 -3.66 -0.87 -19.81
N GLU A 381 -4.29 -0.35 -18.76
CA GLU A 381 -4.88 1.00 -18.76
C GLU A 381 -3.82 2.09 -18.95
N ILE A 382 -2.66 1.94 -18.30
CA ILE A 382 -1.62 2.97 -18.25
C ILE A 382 -0.60 2.81 -19.38
N ALA A 383 -0.07 1.61 -19.56
CA ALA A 383 1.02 1.29 -20.49
C ALA A 383 0.55 0.56 -21.75
N GLY A 384 -0.73 0.19 -21.85
CA GLY A 384 -1.23 -0.62 -22.96
C GLY A 384 -0.77 -2.08 -22.90
N GLY A 385 -0.79 -2.72 -24.07
CA GLY A 385 -0.34 -4.11 -24.23
C GLY A 385 -1.46 -5.16 -24.24
N GLN A 386 -1.06 -6.41 -24.42
CA GLN A 386 -1.95 -7.58 -24.54
C GLN A 386 -1.52 -8.65 -23.55
N ALA A 387 -2.42 -9.08 -22.69
CA ALA A 387 -2.12 -10.03 -21.65
C ALA A 387 -2.38 -11.48 -22.10
N GLY A 388 -1.43 -12.36 -21.79
CA GLY A 388 -1.56 -13.80 -21.93
C GLY A 388 -2.46 -14.42 -20.86
N ALA A 389 -2.59 -15.74 -20.91
CA ALA A 389 -3.27 -16.50 -19.86
C ALA A 389 -2.46 -16.49 -18.55
N VAL A 390 -3.17 -16.50 -17.42
CA VAL A 390 -2.56 -16.68 -16.10
C VAL A 390 -1.99 -18.10 -15.98
N ILE A 391 -0.71 -18.18 -15.64
CA ILE A 391 -0.05 -19.42 -15.23
C ILE A 391 -0.19 -19.53 -13.72
N CYS A 392 -0.63 -20.67 -13.22
CA CYS A 392 -0.74 -20.94 -11.78
C CYS A 392 -0.08 -22.28 -11.48
N VAL A 393 1.02 -22.24 -10.73
CA VAL A 393 1.66 -23.43 -10.17
C VAL A 393 1.33 -23.46 -8.68
N GLU A 394 0.63 -24.50 -8.25
CA GLU A 394 0.13 -24.63 -6.89
C GLU A 394 0.42 -26.03 -6.33
N ASN A 395 0.88 -26.07 -5.08
CA ASN A 395 0.96 -27.26 -4.27
C ASN A 395 0.05 -27.13 -3.05
N LYS A 396 -1.16 -27.69 -3.16
CA LYS A 396 -2.17 -27.65 -2.10
C LYS A 396 -1.73 -28.29 -0.78
N ALA A 397 -0.81 -29.23 -0.81
CA ALA A 397 -0.32 -29.89 0.41
C ALA A 397 0.57 -28.98 1.26
N HIS A 398 1.12 -27.92 0.68
CA HIS A 398 1.97 -26.94 1.37
C HIS A 398 1.29 -25.58 1.58
N LEU A 399 0.07 -25.38 1.08
CA LEU A 399 -0.70 -24.18 1.39
C LEU A 399 -1.08 -24.16 2.88
N PRO A 400 -1.03 -22.98 3.55
CA PRO A 400 -1.52 -22.85 4.91
C PRO A 400 -2.99 -23.29 5.01
N LEU A 401 -3.30 -24.10 6.02
CA LEU A 401 -4.68 -24.47 6.32
C LEU A 401 -5.29 -23.39 7.22
N ARG A 402 -6.57 -23.08 6.98
CA ARG A 402 -7.34 -22.24 7.91
C ARG A 402 -7.57 -23.02 9.20
N HIS A 403 -7.46 -22.34 10.35
CA HIS A 403 -7.64 -22.95 11.66
C HIS A 403 -9.11 -22.89 12.10
N GLU A 404 -9.65 -24.05 12.51
CA GLU A 404 -10.91 -24.13 13.25
C GLU A 404 -10.61 -23.98 14.74
N VAL A 405 -11.15 -22.93 15.34
CA VAL A 405 -10.87 -22.54 16.72
C VAL A 405 -12.17 -22.63 17.53
N PRO A 406 -12.23 -23.44 18.60
CA PRO A 406 -13.40 -23.49 19.46
C PRO A 406 -13.48 -22.23 20.33
N LEU A 407 -14.69 -21.73 20.55
CA LEU A 407 -15.00 -20.60 21.44
C LEU A 407 -16.16 -20.96 22.36
N ARG A 408 -15.99 -20.75 23.67
CA ARG A 408 -17.00 -21.00 24.69
C ARG A 408 -17.35 -19.71 25.42
N ALA A 409 -18.65 -19.43 25.57
CA ALA A 409 -19.11 -18.21 26.26
C ALA A 409 -18.61 -18.14 27.72
N ASP A 410 -18.58 -19.27 28.43
CA ASP A 410 -18.07 -19.34 29.81
C ASP A 410 -16.58 -18.97 29.91
N ARG A 411 -15.78 -19.37 28.91
CA ARG A 411 -14.34 -19.05 28.87
C ARG A 411 -14.12 -17.58 28.60
N LEU A 412 -14.87 -17.01 27.66
CA LEU A 412 -14.90 -15.57 27.40
C LEU A 412 -15.28 -14.79 28.67
N ALA A 413 -16.36 -15.18 29.34
CA ALA A 413 -16.82 -14.51 30.55
C ALA A 413 -15.79 -14.58 31.69
N SER A 414 -15.14 -15.74 31.84
CA SER A 414 -14.07 -15.92 32.82
C SER A 414 -12.84 -15.05 32.55
N LEU A 415 -12.49 -14.78 31.29
CA LEU A 415 -11.31 -13.99 30.93
C LEU A 415 -11.60 -12.49 30.93
N LEU A 416 -12.75 -12.07 30.40
CA LEU A 416 -13.11 -10.65 30.31
C LEU A 416 -13.76 -10.09 31.59
N GLY A 417 -14.18 -10.97 32.52
CA GLY A 417 -14.91 -10.57 33.71
C GLY A 417 -16.34 -10.10 33.43
N MET A 418 -16.86 -10.33 32.22
CA MET A 418 -18.21 -9.98 31.80
C MET A 418 -18.76 -10.95 30.76
N SER A 419 -20.07 -11.15 30.76
CA SER A 419 -20.77 -11.88 29.70
C SER A 419 -21.07 -10.99 28.50
N MET A 420 -20.95 -11.53 27.29
CA MET A 420 -21.45 -10.93 26.05
C MET A 420 -22.64 -11.76 25.53
N SER A 421 -23.60 -11.12 24.87
CA SER A 421 -24.71 -11.88 24.26
C SER A 421 -24.22 -12.63 23.02
N ALA A 422 -24.89 -13.74 22.67
CA ALA A 422 -24.55 -14.53 21.49
C ALA A 422 -24.60 -13.66 20.22
N GLU A 423 -25.61 -12.79 20.11
CA GLU A 423 -25.78 -11.89 18.96
C GLU A 423 -24.60 -10.90 18.83
N GLN A 424 -24.08 -10.40 19.96
CA GLN A 424 -22.92 -9.50 19.94
C GLN A 424 -21.63 -10.23 19.53
N ILE A 425 -21.44 -11.45 20.02
CA ILE A 425 -20.27 -12.29 19.67
C ILE A 425 -20.30 -12.60 18.17
N GLU A 426 -21.45 -13.07 17.68
CA GLU A 426 -21.65 -13.46 16.29
C GLU A 426 -21.50 -12.27 15.35
N ASP A 427 -22.07 -11.11 15.70
CA ASP A 427 -21.94 -9.88 14.90
C ASP A 427 -20.47 -9.45 14.75
N ILE A 428 -19.73 -9.36 15.85
CA ILE A 428 -18.34 -8.89 15.82
C ILE A 428 -17.47 -9.85 14.99
N LEU A 429 -17.51 -11.14 15.27
CA LEU A 429 -16.65 -12.12 14.59
C LEU A 429 -17.02 -12.24 13.11
N THR A 430 -18.32 -12.21 12.77
CA THR A 430 -18.75 -12.26 11.36
C THR A 430 -18.27 -11.01 10.61
N ARG A 431 -18.32 -9.82 11.22
CA ARG A 431 -17.80 -8.58 10.60
C ARG A 431 -16.29 -8.61 10.39
N LEU A 432 -15.55 -9.30 11.26
CA LEU A 432 -14.11 -9.57 11.08
C LEU A 432 -13.81 -10.61 9.97
N GLY A 433 -14.85 -11.17 9.34
CA GLY A 433 -14.73 -12.19 8.29
C GLY A 433 -14.51 -13.60 8.81
N ILE A 434 -14.78 -13.85 10.10
CA ILE A 434 -14.68 -15.17 10.71
C ILE A 434 -16.00 -15.92 10.47
N GLU A 435 -15.91 -17.10 9.87
CA GLU A 435 -17.07 -17.96 9.67
C GLU A 435 -17.38 -18.72 10.96
N LEU A 436 -18.64 -18.78 11.36
CA LEU A 436 -19.07 -19.38 12.62
C LEU A 436 -20.03 -20.54 12.41
N ALA A 437 -19.75 -21.67 13.07
CA ALA A 437 -20.72 -22.71 13.33
C ALA A 437 -21.20 -22.60 14.78
N VAL A 438 -22.51 -22.34 14.98
CA VAL A 438 -23.12 -22.18 16.30
C VAL A 438 -23.52 -23.54 16.86
N HIS A 439 -23.22 -23.75 18.15
CA HIS A 439 -23.53 -24.97 18.89
C HIS A 439 -24.19 -24.64 20.23
N ASP A 440 -24.77 -25.66 20.87
CA ASP A 440 -25.35 -25.58 22.22
C ASP A 440 -26.23 -24.34 22.46
N ALA A 441 -27.17 -24.10 21.54
CA ALA A 441 -28.10 -22.97 21.60
C ALA A 441 -27.44 -21.58 21.76
N GLY A 442 -26.24 -21.38 21.21
CA GLY A 442 -25.52 -20.10 21.25
C GLY A 442 -24.58 -19.95 22.44
N ASN A 443 -24.15 -21.04 23.05
CA ASN A 443 -23.18 -21.03 24.15
C ASN A 443 -21.76 -21.48 23.73
N GLN A 444 -21.64 -22.06 22.53
CA GLN A 444 -20.39 -22.54 21.95
C GLN A 444 -20.35 -22.28 20.44
N TRP A 445 -19.16 -21.99 19.92
CA TRP A 445 -18.93 -21.78 18.49
C TRP A 445 -17.68 -22.53 18.03
N THR A 446 -17.69 -22.95 16.78
CA THR A 446 -16.46 -23.28 16.03
C THR A 446 -16.23 -22.16 15.03
N ALA A 447 -15.10 -21.47 15.15
CA ALA A 447 -14.76 -20.30 14.35
C ALA A 447 -13.67 -20.65 13.34
N LEU A 448 -13.91 -20.38 12.05
CA LEU A 448 -12.94 -20.60 10.98
C LEU A 448 -12.33 -19.26 10.57
N ALA A 449 -11.10 -19.01 11.02
CA ALA A 449 -10.38 -17.76 10.74
C ALA A 449 -10.20 -17.55 9.22
N PRO A 450 -10.35 -16.32 8.69
CA PRO A 450 -10.14 -16.05 7.27
C PRO A 450 -8.67 -16.21 6.87
N SER A 451 -8.39 -16.42 5.58
CA SER A 451 -7.04 -16.75 5.08
C SER A 451 -5.99 -15.66 5.29
N TRP A 452 -6.39 -14.40 5.49
CA TRP A 452 -5.47 -13.29 5.79
C TRP A 452 -5.10 -13.17 7.27
N ARG A 453 -5.73 -13.94 8.17
CA ARG A 453 -5.47 -13.91 9.62
C ARG A 453 -4.59 -15.08 10.04
N PHE A 454 -3.28 -14.85 10.03
CA PHE A 454 -2.25 -15.81 10.44
C PHE A 454 -2.10 -15.92 11.97
N ASP A 455 -2.75 -15.04 12.73
CA ASP A 455 -2.60 -14.87 14.17
C ASP A 455 -3.70 -15.56 15.00
N ILE A 456 -4.78 -16.02 14.37
CA ILE A 456 -5.91 -16.67 15.05
C ILE A 456 -5.72 -18.20 15.02
N GLU A 457 -5.24 -18.77 16.13
CA GLU A 457 -4.98 -20.22 16.23
C GLU A 457 -5.65 -20.87 17.45
N ARG A 458 -6.07 -20.08 18.45
CA ARG A 458 -6.59 -20.54 19.74
C ARG A 458 -7.75 -19.67 20.24
N GLU A 459 -8.48 -20.21 21.20
CA GLU A 459 -9.67 -19.58 21.79
C GLU A 459 -9.38 -18.17 22.35
N GLU A 460 -8.21 -17.98 22.98
CA GLU A 460 -7.79 -16.68 23.50
C GLU A 460 -7.62 -15.60 22.40
N ASP A 461 -7.23 -15.99 21.18
CA ASP A 461 -7.03 -15.06 20.08
C ASP A 461 -8.40 -14.51 19.61
N LEU A 462 -9.46 -15.33 19.63
CA LEU A 462 -10.84 -14.88 19.38
C LEU A 462 -11.38 -13.98 20.49
N ILE A 463 -11.02 -14.27 21.75
CA ILE A 463 -11.43 -13.46 22.90
C ILE A 463 -10.76 -12.09 22.87
N GLU A 464 -9.51 -12.01 22.40
CA GLU A 464 -8.81 -10.75 22.15
C GLU A 464 -9.55 -9.90 21.12
N GLU A 465 -9.95 -10.49 19.99
CA GLU A 465 -10.70 -9.78 18.94
C GLU A 465 -12.02 -9.22 19.47
N LEU A 466 -12.77 -10.03 20.23
CA LEU A 466 -14.01 -9.60 20.87
C LEU A 466 -13.78 -8.45 21.85
N ALA A 467 -12.76 -8.55 22.70
CA ALA A 467 -12.44 -7.51 23.68
C ALA A 467 -11.98 -6.20 23.00
N ARG A 468 -11.19 -6.30 21.94
CA ARG A 468 -10.66 -5.17 21.17
C ARG A 468 -11.76 -4.40 20.46
N ILE A 469 -12.66 -5.10 19.76
CA ILE A 469 -13.80 -4.48 19.08
C ILE A 469 -14.87 -4.00 20.07
N TYR A 470 -15.08 -4.70 21.18
CA TYR A 470 -15.92 -4.20 22.27
C TYR A 470 -15.35 -2.92 22.88
N GLY A 471 -14.02 -2.84 22.99
CA GLY A 471 -13.26 -1.73 23.53
C GLY A 471 -12.80 -1.99 24.96
N TYR A 472 -11.48 -2.07 25.17
CA TYR A 472 -10.88 -2.38 26.48
C TYR A 472 -11.30 -1.40 27.59
N SER A 473 -11.53 -0.12 27.25
CA SER A 473 -11.97 0.90 28.20
C SER A 473 -13.37 0.66 28.78
N ARG A 474 -14.16 -0.23 28.16
CA ARG A 474 -15.52 -0.60 28.61
C ARG A 474 -15.53 -1.85 29.47
N LEU A 475 -14.42 -2.58 29.55
CA LEU A 475 -14.33 -3.78 30.38
C LEU A 475 -14.41 -3.42 31.86
N PRO A 476 -15.02 -4.27 32.70
CA PRO A 476 -15.13 -4.01 34.13
C PRO A 476 -13.76 -4.06 34.81
N SER A 477 -13.57 -3.19 35.79
CA SER A 477 -12.37 -3.21 36.65
C SER A 477 -12.69 -3.94 37.95
N HIS A 478 -11.95 -5.02 38.20
CA HIS A 478 -12.04 -5.81 39.43
C HIS A 478 -10.68 -5.86 40.12
N LEU A 479 -10.67 -5.71 41.45
CA LEU A 479 -9.47 -6.00 42.23
C LEU A 479 -9.31 -7.52 42.35
N PRO A 480 -8.11 -8.07 42.10
CA PRO A 480 -7.88 -9.49 42.28
C PRO A 480 -8.13 -9.85 43.74
N GLY A 481 -8.84 -10.95 43.97
CA GLY A 481 -9.01 -11.49 45.32
C GLY A 481 -7.65 -11.89 45.88
N VAL A 482 -7.13 -11.11 46.82
CA VAL A 482 -5.95 -11.50 47.59
C VAL A 482 -6.44 -12.53 48.60
N ALA A 483 -6.00 -13.78 48.45
CA ALA A 483 -6.18 -14.76 49.52
C ALA A 483 -5.56 -14.16 50.77
N ALA A 484 -6.35 -13.96 51.83
CA ALA A 484 -5.80 -13.59 53.12
C ALA A 484 -4.73 -14.63 53.47
N ASP A 485 -3.53 -14.16 53.83
CA ASP A 485 -2.51 -15.04 54.40
C ASP A 485 -3.22 -15.85 55.51
N PRO A 486 -3.11 -17.19 55.52
CA PRO A 486 -3.71 -17.96 56.58
C PRO A 486 -3.27 -17.33 57.90
N GLN A 487 -4.20 -17.04 58.81
CA GLN A 487 -3.86 -16.53 60.13
C GLN A 487 -2.95 -17.57 60.81
N VAL A 488 -1.64 -17.39 60.67
CA VAL A 488 -0.65 -18.19 61.38
C VAL A 488 -0.73 -17.70 62.82
N THR A 489 -1.35 -18.50 63.69
CA THR A 489 -1.36 -18.19 65.13
C THR A 489 0.08 -18.08 65.62
N GLU A 490 0.34 -17.25 66.64
CA GLU A 490 1.68 -17.10 67.24
C GLU A 490 2.31 -18.44 67.65
N THR A 491 1.50 -19.46 67.92
CA THR A 491 1.93 -20.84 68.21
C THR A 491 2.59 -21.57 67.03
N MET A 492 2.45 -21.06 65.81
CA MET A 492 2.97 -21.64 64.57
C MET A 492 4.09 -20.79 63.93
N LEU A 493 4.41 -19.63 64.51
CA LEU A 493 5.53 -18.82 64.07
C LEU A 493 6.84 -19.33 64.69
N PRO A 494 7.93 -19.52 63.92
CA PRO A 494 9.22 -19.85 64.49
C PRO A 494 9.69 -18.72 65.42
N LEU A 495 10.18 -19.07 66.61
CA LEU A 495 10.72 -18.16 67.65
C LEU A 495 11.73 -17.10 67.19
N ARG A 496 12.24 -17.20 65.96
CA ARG A 496 13.14 -16.21 65.34
C ARG A 496 12.39 -15.04 64.66
N ARG A 497 11.06 -15.10 64.57
CA ARG A 497 10.19 -14.08 63.95
C ARG A 497 9.25 -13.38 64.95
N LEU A 498 9.27 -13.79 66.22
CA LEU A 498 8.79 -12.99 67.36
C LEU A 498 10.00 -12.21 67.89
#